data_AF-A0A0B9ANZ2-F1
#
_entry.id   AF-A0A0B9ANZ2-F1
#
_cell.length_a   1.000
_cell.length_b   1.000
_cell.length_c   1.000
_cell.angle_alpha   90.00
_cell.angle_beta   90.00
_cell.angle_gamma   90.00
#
_symmetry.space_group_name_H-M   'P 1'
#
loop_
_entity.id
_entity.type
_entity.pdbx_description
1 polymer ?
#
loop_
_entity_poly.entity_id
_entity_poly.type
_entity_poly.pdbx_seq_one_letter_code
_entity_poly.pdbx_strand_id
1 'polypeptide(L)'
;MTHYPYMIQAGGFPQAGRPAKKPSVVPGILLIIAGVLGLGVGLCILVIPMLLFLIGGGGNVDAFDDFASGFYRTGFVVAVISVLVLIGGIVLTTVVARKRRRMRPQVWMVMPPGGPQFQQTPGGPPAPRR
;
A
#
# COMPACT_ATOMS: atom_id res chain seq x y z
N MET A 1 -15.20 0.61 58.91
CA MET A 1 -15.80 -0.70 58.57
C MET A 1 -15.66 -0.89 57.06
N THR A 2 -14.82 -1.85 56.70
CA THR A 2 -14.49 -2.30 55.35
C THR A 2 -15.66 -3.10 54.75
N HIS A 3 -16.14 -2.71 53.57
CA HIS A 3 -16.99 -3.57 52.74
C HIS A 3 -16.42 -3.62 51.33
N TYR A 4 -15.54 -4.58 51.10
CA TYR A 4 -15.51 -5.30 49.83
C TYR A 4 -16.50 -6.44 49.96
N PRO A 5 -17.32 -6.70 48.93
CA PRO A 5 -17.45 -8.12 48.63
C PRO A 5 -17.52 -8.44 47.12
N TYR A 6 -16.96 -9.61 46.86
CA TYR A 6 -17.20 -10.58 45.79
C TYR A 6 -16.84 -10.23 44.33
N MET A 7 -15.75 -10.87 43.89
CA MET A 7 -15.66 -11.42 42.55
C MET A 7 -16.72 -12.54 42.40
N ILE A 8 -17.58 -12.45 41.38
CA ILE A 8 -18.23 -13.63 40.79
C ILE A 8 -17.85 -13.63 39.31
N GLN A 9 -16.94 -14.54 39.00
CA GLN A 9 -16.55 -14.97 37.67
C GLN A 9 -17.66 -15.85 37.09
N ALA A 10 -18.29 -15.41 36.00
CA ALA A 10 -19.16 -16.24 35.17
C ALA A 10 -18.83 -16.01 33.70
N GLY A 11 -17.84 -16.76 33.20
CA GLY A 11 -17.96 -17.56 31.97
C GLY A 11 -18.50 -16.94 30.68
N GLY A 12 -18.44 -15.63 30.48
CA GLY A 12 -18.67 -15.05 29.15
C GLY A 12 -17.43 -15.24 28.30
N PHE A 13 -17.43 -16.24 27.41
CA PHE A 13 -16.46 -16.33 26.32
C PHE A 13 -16.28 -14.92 25.73
N PRO A 14 -15.06 -14.35 25.66
CA PRO A 14 -14.87 -13.20 24.79
C PRO A 14 -15.29 -13.71 23.42
N GLN A 15 -16.38 -13.16 22.86
CA GLN A 15 -16.74 -13.39 21.47
C GLN A 15 -15.44 -13.34 20.70
N ALA A 16 -15.05 -14.48 20.12
CA ALA A 16 -13.77 -14.66 19.44
C ALA A 16 -13.65 -13.49 18.48
N GLY A 17 -12.90 -12.48 18.90
CA GLY A 17 -12.71 -11.26 18.15
C GLY A 17 -12.05 -11.73 16.89
N ARG A 18 -12.82 -11.80 15.79
CA ARG A 18 -12.26 -12.06 14.47
C ARG A 18 -11.05 -11.14 14.39
N PRO A 19 -9.82 -11.68 14.27
CA PRO A 19 -8.64 -10.85 14.31
C PRO A 19 -8.87 -9.78 13.25
N ALA A 20 -8.92 -8.51 13.67
CA ALA A 20 -9.22 -7.40 12.78
C ALA A 20 -8.23 -7.52 11.62
N LYS A 21 -8.71 -8.03 10.47
CA LYS A 21 -7.85 -8.45 9.37
C LYS A 21 -7.14 -7.19 8.96
N LYS A 22 -5.83 -7.13 9.26
CA LYS A 22 -5.02 -5.93 9.04
C LYS A 22 -5.32 -5.44 7.63
N PRO A 23 -5.61 -4.14 7.42
CA PRO A 23 -5.90 -3.62 6.09
C PRO A 23 -4.74 -4.01 5.17
N SER A 24 -4.97 -5.01 4.31
CA SER A 24 -3.93 -5.61 3.49
C SER A 24 -3.73 -4.74 2.28
N VAL A 25 -2.49 -4.30 2.09
CA VAL A 25 -2.07 -3.48 0.93
C VAL A 25 -1.77 -4.37 -0.29
N VAL A 26 -1.62 -5.68 -0.07
CA VAL A 26 -1.26 -6.68 -1.09
C VAL A 26 -2.18 -6.67 -2.32
N PRO A 27 -3.52 -6.57 -2.20
CA PRO A 27 -4.40 -6.54 -3.38
C PRO A 27 -4.16 -5.31 -4.26
N GLY A 28 -3.86 -4.15 -3.66
CA GLY A 28 -3.56 -2.92 -4.39
C GLY A 28 -2.24 -3.00 -5.15
N ILE A 29 -1.21 -3.59 -4.53
CA ILE A 29 0.10 -3.80 -5.19
C ILE A 29 -0.03 -4.79 -6.36
N LEU A 30 -0.78 -5.88 -6.19
CA LEU A 30 -1.02 -6.84 -7.27
C LEU A 30 -1.74 -6.20 -8.46
N LEU A 31 -2.73 -5.34 -8.21
CA LEU A 31 -3.42 -4.57 -9.25
C LEU A 31 -2.46 -3.62 -9.98
N ILE A 32 -1.54 -2.97 -9.26
CA ILE A 32 -0.53 -2.10 -9.88
C ILE A 32 0.40 -2.91 -10.79
N ILE A 33 0.91 -4.05 -10.32
CA ILE A 33 1.78 -4.92 -11.12
C ILE A 33 1.03 -5.41 -12.36
N ALA A 34 -0.21 -5.89 -12.19
CA ALA A 34 -1.03 -6.34 -13.31
C ALA A 34 -1.30 -5.21 -14.32
N GLY A 35 -1.58 -3.99 -13.84
CA GLY A 35 -1.76 -2.81 -14.67
C GLY A 35 -0.50 -2.43 -15.45
N VAL A 36 0.67 -2.43 -14.81
CA VAL A 36 1.96 -2.14 -15.48
C VAL A 36 2.29 -3.21 -16.53
N LEU A 37 2.14 -4.49 -16.20
CA LEU A 37 2.39 -5.58 -17.14
C LEU A 37 1.43 -5.54 -18.33
N GLY A 38 0.13 -5.35 -18.07
CA GLY A 38 -0.88 -5.21 -19.12
C GLY A 38 -0.62 -4.00 -20.02
N LEU A 39 -0.17 -2.88 -19.44
CA LEU A 39 0.19 -1.68 -20.21
C LEU A 39 1.42 -1.96 -21.09
N GLY A 40 2.43 -2.65 -20.57
CA GLY A 40 3.56 -3.11 -21.36
C GLY A 40 3.14 -4.00 -22.54
N VAL A 41 2.27 -4.98 -22.31
CA VAL A 41 1.73 -5.85 -23.37
C VAL A 41 0.95 -5.02 -24.41
N GLY A 42 0.07 -4.13 -23.98
CA GLY A 42 -0.71 -3.26 -24.86
C GLY A 42 0.19 -2.40 -25.75
N LEU A 43 1.24 -1.79 -25.18
CA LEU A 43 2.23 -1.02 -25.94
C LEU A 43 3.02 -1.89 -26.92
N CYS A 44 3.43 -3.10 -26.53
CA CYS A 44 4.09 -4.04 -27.45
C CYS A 44 3.20 -4.34 -28.65
N ILE A 45 1.91 -4.61 -28.45
CA ILE A 45 0.95 -4.87 -29.53
C ILE A 45 0.87 -3.69 -30.50
N LEU A 46 0.89 -2.45 -29.99
CA LEU A 46 0.86 -1.24 -30.83
C LEU A 46 2.14 -1.04 -31.65
N VAL A 47 3.30 -1.47 -31.13
CA VAL A 47 4.60 -1.28 -31.77
C VAL A 47 4.94 -2.39 -32.77
N ILE A 48 4.45 -3.61 -32.57
CA ILE A 48 4.68 -4.76 -33.47
C ILE A 48 4.41 -4.43 -34.95
N PRO A 49 3.24 -3.89 -35.36
CA PRO A 49 2.97 -3.62 -36.77
C PRO A 49 3.99 -2.63 -37.36
N MET A 50 4.39 -1.60 -36.61
CA MET A 50 5.42 -0.64 -37.05
C MET A 50 6.78 -1.30 -37.26
N LEU A 51 7.19 -2.21 -36.36
CA LEU A 51 8.44 -2.96 -36.52
C LEU A 51 8.39 -3.89 -37.72
N LEU A 52 7.26 -4.59 -37.93
CA LEU A 52 7.07 -5.46 -39.08
C LEU A 52 7.08 -4.67 -40.40
N PHE A 53 6.49 -3.48 -40.42
CA PHE A 53 6.52 -2.60 -41.58
C PHE A 53 7.95 -2.18 -41.93
N LEU A 54 8.73 -1.79 -40.92
CA LEU A 54 10.11 -1.35 -41.11
C LEU A 54 11.04 -2.50 -41.52
N ILE A 55 10.93 -3.67 -40.87
CA ILE A 55 11.68 -4.88 -41.23
C ILE A 55 11.28 -5.37 -42.63
N GLY A 56 10.00 -5.24 -42.99
CA GLY A 56 9.45 -5.60 -44.28
C GLY A 56 9.81 -4.64 -45.43
N GLY A 57 10.56 -3.57 -45.15
CA GLY A 57 11.06 -2.64 -46.18
C GLY A 57 10.09 -1.54 -46.58
N GLY A 58 8.99 -1.33 -45.84
CA GLY A 58 8.07 -0.21 -46.06
C GLY A 58 7.27 -0.31 -47.35
N GLY A 59 6.52 -1.40 -47.51
CA GLY A 59 5.68 -1.67 -48.69
C GLY A 59 4.43 -0.80 -48.79
N ASN A 60 3.37 -1.34 -49.41
CA ASN A 60 2.12 -0.60 -49.61
C ASN A 60 1.48 -0.17 -48.27
N VAL A 61 1.39 1.14 -48.07
CA VAL A 61 0.86 1.77 -46.86
C VAL A 61 -0.62 1.45 -46.65
N ASP A 62 -1.41 1.40 -47.73
CA ASP A 62 -2.85 1.13 -47.63
C ASP A 62 -3.13 -0.30 -47.13
N ALA A 63 -2.36 -1.28 -47.64
CA ALA A 63 -2.45 -2.67 -47.20
C ALA A 63 -1.90 -2.86 -45.77
N PHE A 64 -0.89 -2.05 -45.39
CA PHE A 64 -0.36 -2.06 -44.04
C PHE A 64 -1.36 -1.49 -43.03
N ASP A 65 -2.04 -0.39 -43.35
CA ASP A 65 -3.00 0.23 -42.44
C ASP A 65 -4.16 -0.72 -42.13
N ASP A 66 -4.67 -1.42 -43.15
CA ASP A 66 -5.76 -2.40 -42.98
C ASP A 66 -5.32 -3.57 -42.08
N PHE A 67 -4.07 -4.04 -42.24
CA PHE A 67 -3.46 -5.03 -41.35
C PHE A 67 -3.23 -4.52 -39.92
N ALA A 68 -2.70 -3.30 -39.77
CA ALA A 68 -2.33 -2.71 -38.49
C ALA A 68 -3.54 -2.26 -37.66
N SER A 69 -4.67 -1.96 -38.32
CA SER A 69 -5.91 -1.50 -37.69
C SER A 69 -6.39 -2.42 -36.55
N GLY A 70 -6.30 -3.74 -36.75
CA GLY A 70 -6.66 -4.74 -35.75
C GLY A 70 -5.73 -4.75 -34.54
N PHE A 71 -4.42 -4.55 -34.76
CA PHE A 71 -3.43 -4.41 -33.70
C PHE A 71 -3.64 -3.12 -32.92
N TYR A 72 -3.89 -2.01 -33.61
CA TYR A 72 -4.16 -0.73 -32.97
C TYR A 72 -5.40 -0.79 -32.09
N ARG A 73 -6.49 -1.38 -32.60
CA ARG A 73 -7.73 -1.52 -31.82
C ARG A 73 -7.51 -2.39 -30.58
N THR A 74 -6.87 -3.54 -30.74
CA THR A 74 -6.63 -4.49 -29.63
C THR A 74 -5.65 -3.91 -28.62
N GLY A 75 -4.50 -3.40 -29.09
CA GLY A 75 -3.48 -2.79 -28.25
C GLY A 75 -4.02 -1.58 -27.48
N PHE A 76 -4.84 -0.74 -28.12
CA PHE A 76 -5.49 0.39 -27.46
C PHE A 76 -6.46 -0.06 -26.38
N VAL A 77 -7.33 -1.04 -26.65
CA VAL A 77 -8.27 -1.57 -25.65
C VAL A 77 -7.52 -2.16 -24.45
N VAL A 78 -6.47 -2.96 -24.70
CA VAL A 78 -5.64 -3.54 -23.64
C VAL A 78 -4.93 -2.45 -22.84
N ALA A 79 -4.38 -1.43 -23.49
CA ALA A 79 -3.72 -0.31 -22.82
C ALA A 79 -4.72 0.49 -21.94
N VAL A 80 -5.90 0.81 -22.46
CA VAL A 80 -6.95 1.54 -21.71
C VAL A 80 -7.39 0.74 -20.48
N ILE A 81 -7.69 -0.55 -20.64
CA ILE A 81 -8.07 -1.41 -19.50
C ILE A 81 -6.94 -1.46 -18.47
N SER A 82 -5.70 -1.57 -18.92
CA SER A 82 -4.53 -1.64 -18.03
C SER A 82 -4.33 -0.34 -17.25
N VAL A 83 -4.55 0.82 -17.88
CA VAL A 83 -4.54 2.13 -17.21
C VAL A 83 -5.65 2.20 -16.16
N LEU A 84 -6.87 1.75 -16.47
CA LEU A 84 -7.97 1.73 -15.50
C LEU A 84 -7.67 0.83 -14.31
N VAL A 85 -7.09 -0.35 -14.55
CA VAL A 85 -6.65 -1.29 -13.49
C VAL A 85 -5.55 -0.65 -12.64
N LEU A 86 -4.59 0.04 -13.25
CA LEU A 86 -3.51 0.73 -12.56
C LEU A 86 -4.05 1.85 -11.65
N ILE A 87 -4.95 2.68 -12.18
CA ILE A 87 -5.63 3.72 -11.40
C ILE A 87 -6.41 3.10 -10.24
N GLY A 88 -7.17 2.03 -10.50
CA GLY A 88 -7.87 1.28 -9.45
C GLY A 88 -6.94 0.74 -8.36
N GLY A 89 -5.79 0.18 -8.73
CA GLY A 89 -4.77 -0.31 -7.79
C GLY A 89 -4.17 0.81 -6.94
N ILE A 90 -3.86 1.97 -7.53
CA ILE A 90 -3.35 3.15 -6.82
C ILE A 90 -4.41 3.70 -5.86
N VAL A 91 -5.64 3.88 -6.31
CA VAL A 91 -6.75 4.37 -5.48
C VAL A 91 -7.01 3.41 -4.32
N LEU A 92 -7.04 2.10 -4.56
CA LEU A 92 -7.21 1.11 -3.49
C LEU A 92 -6.07 1.19 -2.47
N THR A 93 -4.83 1.26 -2.94
CA THR A 93 -3.63 1.36 -2.09
C THR A 93 -3.67 2.64 -1.23
N THR A 94 -4.01 3.78 -1.81
CA THR A 94 -4.08 5.07 -1.12
C THR A 94 -5.24 5.14 -0.12
N VAL A 95 -6.42 4.60 -0.46
CA VAL A 95 -7.57 4.54 0.46
C VAL A 95 -7.27 3.61 1.65
N VAL A 96 -6.68 2.43 1.40
CA VAL A 96 -6.26 1.50 2.45
C VAL A 96 -5.20 2.15 3.36
N ALA A 97 -4.22 2.83 2.79
CA ALA A 97 -3.20 3.57 3.55
C ALA A 97 -3.80 4.72 4.36
N ARG A 98 -4.75 5.48 3.81
CA ARG A 98 -5.44 6.59 4.48
C ARG A 98 -6.33 6.09 5.63
N LYS A 99 -7.06 4.99 5.42
CA LYS A 99 -7.88 4.34 6.44
C LYS A 99 -7.02 3.82 7.60
N ARG A 100 -5.82 3.28 7.30
CA ARG A 100 -4.83 2.88 8.32
C ARG A 100 -4.33 4.07 9.16
N ARG A 101 -4.13 5.26 8.57
CA ARG A 101 -3.72 6.46 9.33
C ARG A 101 -4.79 6.97 10.28
N ARG A 102 -6.08 6.90 9.90
CA ARG A 102 -7.20 7.27 10.79
C ARG A 102 -7.39 6.30 11.98
N MET A 103 -6.89 5.07 11.84
CA MET A 103 -6.95 4.00 12.85
C MET A 103 -5.69 3.87 13.70
N ARG A 104 -4.64 4.68 13.50
CA ARG A 104 -3.57 4.83 14.51
C ARG A 104 -4.06 5.90 15.49
N PRO A 105 -4.46 5.55 16.73
CA PRO A 105 -4.50 6.55 17.77
C PRO A 105 -3.10 7.16 17.86
N GLN A 106 -3.01 8.45 18.15
CA GLN A 106 -1.77 9.18 18.40
C GLN A 106 -1.05 8.65 19.66
N VAL A 107 -0.61 7.39 19.68
CA VAL A 107 0.14 6.81 20.82
C VAL A 107 1.61 7.27 20.82
N TRP A 108 1.95 8.33 20.07
CA TRP A 108 3.32 8.85 19.98
C TRP A 108 3.38 10.37 20.14
N MET A 109 2.51 10.92 20.99
CA MET A 109 2.64 12.29 21.50
C MET A 109 2.23 12.35 22.97
N VAL A 110 2.93 11.61 23.83
CA VAL A 110 3.08 11.96 25.25
C VAL A 110 4.51 11.59 25.66
N MET A 111 5.47 12.42 25.26
CA MET A 111 6.66 12.61 26.09
C MET A 111 6.18 13.52 27.23
N PRO A 112 6.15 13.12 28.51
CA PRO A 112 5.76 14.02 29.58
C PRO A 112 6.79 15.17 29.66
N PRO A 113 6.38 16.44 29.58
CA PRO A 113 7.25 17.57 29.83
C PRO A 113 7.47 17.64 31.35
N GLY A 114 8.46 16.91 31.85
CA GLY A 114 8.66 16.82 33.30
C GLY A 114 9.80 15.91 33.74
N GLY A 115 10.87 15.79 32.96
CA GLY A 115 12.12 15.27 33.52
C GLY A 115 12.61 16.25 34.59
N PRO A 116 12.87 15.82 35.84
CA PRO A 116 13.42 16.70 36.85
C PRO A 116 14.83 17.12 36.45
N GLN A 117 14.95 18.35 35.96
CA GLN A 117 16.20 19.10 35.95
C GLN A 117 16.32 19.84 37.28
N PHE A 118 17.55 19.92 37.76
CA PHE A 118 18.07 20.76 38.85
C PHE A 118 18.02 20.20 40.28
N GLN A 119 19.16 19.64 40.70
CA GLN A 119 19.95 20.34 41.72
C GLN A 119 21.44 20.17 41.45
N GLN A 120 22.09 21.28 41.10
CA GLN A 120 23.54 21.40 41.00
C GLN A 120 24.17 21.30 42.41
N THR A 121 25.33 20.63 42.45
CA THR A 121 26.27 20.27 43.53
C THR A 121 26.63 21.42 44.49
N PRO A 122 26.99 21.15 45.78
CA PRO A 122 28.43 21.16 46.11
C PRO A 122 28.87 20.30 47.33
N GLY A 123 30.01 19.60 47.20
CA GLY A 123 30.94 19.31 48.31
C GLY A 123 30.80 17.99 49.11
N GLY A 124 31.86 17.17 49.08
CA GLY A 124 32.16 16.16 50.12
C GLY A 124 32.65 14.80 49.59
N PRO A 125 33.90 14.35 49.88
CA PRO A 125 34.41 13.03 49.50
C PRO A 125 34.18 11.96 50.60
N PRO A 126 34.66 10.72 50.43
CA PRO A 126 33.98 9.48 50.02
C PRO A 126 33.43 8.62 51.20
N ALA A 127 32.56 7.65 50.90
CA ALA A 127 32.10 6.64 51.87
C ALA A 127 33.20 5.61 52.22
N PRO A 128 33.33 5.16 53.48
CA PRO A 128 34.38 4.24 53.90
C PRO A 128 34.08 2.78 53.53
N ARG A 129 35.12 2.05 53.12
CA ARG A 129 35.14 0.58 53.01
C ARG A 129 34.97 -0.05 54.39
N ARG A 130 34.11 -1.07 54.48
CA ARG A 130 34.27 -2.19 55.41
C ARG A 130 33.84 -3.47 54.72
#